data_AF-A0A7W6HFS4-F1
#
_entry.id   AF-A0A7W6HFS4-F1
#
_cell.length_a   1.000
_cell.length_b   1.000
_cell.length_c   1.000
_cell.angle_alpha   90.00
_cell.angle_beta   90.00
_cell.angle_gamma   90.00
#
_symmetry.space_group_name_H-M   'P 1'
#
loop_
_entity.id
_entity.type
_entity.pdbx_description
1 polymer ?
#
loop_
_entity_poly.entity_id
_entity_poly.type
_entity_poly.pdbx_seq_one_letter_code
_entity_poly.pdbx_strand_id
1 'polypeptide(L)' 'MSRATLLERLQELQRLPKFQNRDIKSISAILSNEALAKHIEACEQTAAR' A
#
# COMPACT_ATOMS: atom_id res chain seq x y z
N MET A 1 1.91 -13.14 2.18
CA MET A 1 1.21 -12.42 3.27
C MET A 1 -0.28 -12.72 3.20
N SER A 2 -1.00 -12.65 4.31
CA SER A 2 -2.48 -12.66 4.30
C SER A 2 -3.00 -11.28 3.82
N ARG A 3 -4.25 -11.22 3.34
CA ARG A 3 -4.87 -9.95 2.91
C ARG A 3 -4.88 -8.90 4.03
N ALA A 4 -5.15 -9.33 5.27
CA ALA A 4 -5.12 -8.44 6.43
C ALA A 4 -3.76 -7.79 6.61
N THR A 5 -2.68 -8.59 6.59
CA THR A 5 -1.31 -8.08 6.73
C THR A 5 -0.95 -7.09 5.63
N LEU A 6 -1.38 -7.34 4.39
CA LEU A 6 -1.16 -6.40 3.28
C LEU A 6 -1.87 -5.06 3.51
N LEU A 7 -3.12 -5.09 3.98
CA LEU A 7 -3.89 -3.87 4.27
C LEU A 7 -3.28 -3.07 5.44
N GLU A 8 -2.75 -3.75 6.47
CA GLU A 8 -2.03 -3.11 7.57
C GLU A 8 -0.78 -2.39 7.06
N ARG A 9 0.05 -3.06 6.26
CA ARG A 9 1.24 -2.43 5.64
C ARG A 9 0.89 -1.23 4.78
N LEU A 10 -0.15 -1.35 3.95
CA LEU A 10 -0.61 -0.24 3.12
C LEU A 10 -1.09 0.96 3.96
N GLN A 11 -1.71 0.69 5.12
CA GLN A 11 -2.14 1.73 6.04
C GLN A 11 -0.97 2.41 6.76
N GLU A 12 0.10 1.68 7.07
CA GLU A 12 1.34 2.28 7.57
C GLU A 12 1.96 3.22 6.54
N LEU A 13 2.03 2.79 5.27
CA LEU A 13 2.54 3.61 4.17
C LEU A 13 1.71 4.86 3.94
N GLN A 14 0.37 4.77 3.97
CA GLN A 14 -0.53 5.92 3.79
C GLN A 14 -0.29 7.05 4.81
N ARG A 15 0.25 6.73 6.00
CA ARG A 15 0.56 7.73 7.04
C ARG A 15 1.86 8.50 6.78
N LEU A 16 2.72 8.01 5.88
CA LEU A 16 3.97 8.69 5.58
C LEU A 16 3.70 10.03 4.87
N PRO A 17 4.47 11.09 5.17
CA PRO A 17 4.31 12.41 4.54
C PRO A 17 4.27 12.34 3.00
N LYS A 18 5.03 11.40 2.43
CA LYS A 18 5.13 11.17 0.99
C LYS A 18 3.82 10.74 0.31
N PHE A 19 2.88 10.19 1.07
CA PHE A 19 1.57 9.73 0.58
C PHE A 19 0.39 10.55 1.10
N GLN A 20 0.61 11.63 1.86
CA GLN A 20 -0.48 12.44 2.43
C GLN A 20 -1.44 13.03 1.38
N ASN A 21 -0.96 13.25 0.15
CA ASN A 21 -1.78 13.76 -0.96
C ASN A 21 -2.12 12.68 -2.01
N ARG A 22 -1.92 11.39 -1.68
CA ARG A 22 -2.23 10.28 -2.58
C ARG A 22 -3.06 9.26 -1.84
N ASP A 23 -4.25 8.99 -2.36
CA ASP A 23 -5.03 7.86 -1.87
C ASP A 23 -4.48 6.56 -2.45
N ILE A 24 -3.56 5.94 -1.72
CA ILE A 24 -2.96 4.65 -2.10
C ILE A 24 -3.76 3.47 -1.55
N LYS A 25 -4.77 3.74 -0.70
CA LYS A 25 -5.55 2.72 0.01
C LYS A 25 -6.80 2.29 -0.74
N SER A 26 -7.55 3.16 -1.43
CA SER A 26 -8.85 2.76 -2.00
C SER A 26 -8.74 1.71 -3.09
N ILE A 27 -7.62 1.69 -3.84
CA ILE A 27 -7.37 0.66 -4.85
C ILE A 27 -7.31 -0.75 -4.25
N SER A 28 -6.96 -0.89 -2.97
CA SER A 28 -6.89 -2.20 -2.30
C SER A 28 -8.23 -2.95 -2.28
N ALA A 29 -9.36 -2.23 -2.39
CA ALA A 29 -10.69 -2.83 -2.44
C ALA A 29 -10.91 -3.70 -3.69
N ILE A 30 -10.25 -3.38 -4.80
CA ILE A 30 -10.42 -4.07 -6.08
C ILE A 30 -9.24 -4.98 -6.44
N LEU A 31 -8.11 -4.87 -5.73
CA LEU A 31 -6.93 -5.68 -5.98
C LEU A 31 -7.04 -7.07 -5.34
N SER A 32 -6.70 -8.10 -6.13
CA SER A 32 -6.34 -9.43 -5.64
C SER A 32 -5.13 -9.35 -4.70
N ASN A 33 -4.94 -10.35 -3.83
CA ASN A 33 -3.83 -10.33 -2.85
C ASN A 33 -2.44 -10.21 -3.51
N GLU A 34 -2.21 -10.87 -4.65
CA GLU A 34 -0.94 -10.76 -5.38
C GLU A 34 -0.73 -9.36 -5.95
N ALA A 35 -1.77 -8.74 -6.51
CA ALA A 35 -1.68 -7.39 -7.05
C ALA A 35 -1.52 -6.35 -5.94
N LEU A 36 -2.19 -6.55 -4.79
CA LEU A 36 -2.03 -5.73 -3.60
C LEU A 36 -0.60 -5.80 -3.05
N ALA A 37 0.03 -6.99 -3.05
CA ALA A 37 1.43 -7.14 -2.65
C ALA A 37 2.37 -6.34 -3.56
N LYS A 38 2.20 -6.41 -4.88
CA LYS A 38 2.99 -5.62 -5.84
C LYS A 38 2.78 -4.11 -5.68
N HIS A 39 1.54 -3.68 -5.41
CA HIS A 39 1.23 -2.28 -5.15
C HIS A 39 1.94 -1.76 -3.89
N ILE A 40 1.95 -2.55 -2.82
CA ILE A 40 2.66 -2.22 -1.58
C ILE A 40 4.16 -2.12 -1.85
N GLU A 41 4.76 -3.07 -2.56
CA GLU A 41 6.18 -3.02 -2.92
C GLU A 41 6.55 -1.73 -3.69
N ALA A 42 5.72 -1.33 -4.66
CA ALA A 42 5.91 -0.07 -5.38
C ALA A 42 5.78 1.17 -4.48
N CYS A 43 4.85 1.14 -3.50
CA CYS A 43 4.72 2.19 -2.50
C CYS A 43 5.95 2.21 -1.56
N GLU A 44 6.47 1.06 -1.13
CA GLU A 44 7.67 0.98 -0.30
C GLU A 44 8.90 1.53 -1.02
N GLN A 45 9.11 1.16 -2.29
CA GLN A 45 10.19 1.73 -3.12
C GLN A 45 10.05 3.24 -3.28
N THR A 46 8.82 3.73 -3.44
CA THR A 46 8.55 5.17 -3.50
C THR A 46 8.86 5.84 -2.15
N ALA A 47 8.53 5.20 -1.03
CA ALA A 47 8.80 5.70 0.32
C ALA A 47 10.30 5.82 0.64
N ALA A 48 11.10 4.88 0.14
CA ALA A 48 12.54 4.81 0.38
C ALA A 48 13.37 5.83 -0.43
N ARG A 49 12.78 6.38 -1.50
CA ARG A 49 13.40 7.43 -2.34
C ARG A 49 13.21 8.83 -1.76
#